data_AF-A0A1X2LSI0-F1
#
_entry.id   AF-A0A1X2LSI0-F1
#
_cell.length_a   1.000
_cell.length_b   1.000
_cell.length_c   1.000
_cell.angle_alpha   90.00
_cell.angle_beta   90.00
_cell.angle_gamma   90.00
#
_symmetry.space_group_name_H-M   'P 1'
#
loop_
_entity.id
_entity.type
_entity.pdbx_description
1 polymer ?
#
loop_
_entity_poly.entity_id
_entity_poly.type
_entity_poly.pdbx_seq_one_letter_code
_entity_poly.pdbx_strand_id
1 'polypeptide(L)'
;MPCGARRRVAATDRRAAALPLDARCAAGSPVPSVAKIDPILNLDDLRAAGIRYAGGDPLDTPLVSPSVGPLAGLPRLTVFTGTHDVLNPDARAFHHRATAEGHDIGWFELEGGLHVWMFLPGRRAAAALAQIRQVLGS
;
A
#
# COMPACT_ATOMS: atom_id res chain seq x y z
N MET A 1 -3.73 11.67 49.00
CA MET A 1 -3.87 10.64 47.95
C MET A 1 -3.38 11.22 46.62
N PRO A 2 -2.11 11.03 46.22
CA PRO A 2 -1.60 11.66 45.00
C PRO A 2 -1.82 10.81 43.75
N CYS A 3 -2.28 11.49 42.70
CA CYS A 3 -1.84 11.43 41.30
C CYS A 3 -1.46 10.05 40.70
N GLY A 4 -2.39 9.46 39.94
CA GLY A 4 -2.12 8.32 39.06
C GLY A 4 -1.38 8.76 37.79
N ALA A 5 -0.07 8.54 37.74
CA ALA A 5 0.75 8.75 36.56
C ALA A 5 0.35 7.75 35.45
N ARG A 6 -0.23 8.25 34.35
CA ARG A 6 -0.36 7.49 33.11
C ARG A 6 1.02 7.30 32.51
N ARG A 7 1.50 6.06 32.46
CA ARG A 7 2.73 5.70 31.74
C ARG A 7 2.57 6.10 30.27
N ARG A 8 3.40 7.05 29.81
CA ARG A 8 3.61 7.30 28.38
C ARG A 8 4.19 6.04 27.77
N VAL A 9 3.44 5.38 26.89
CA VAL A 9 4.01 4.39 25.98
C VAL A 9 4.86 5.16 24.99
N ALA A 10 6.16 4.89 24.97
CA ALA A 10 7.09 5.46 24.01
C ALA A 10 6.65 5.06 22.59
N ALA A 11 6.46 6.04 21.73
CA ALA A 11 6.17 5.85 20.31
C ALA A 11 7.45 5.42 19.59
N THR A 12 7.78 4.14 19.68
CA THR A 12 8.76 3.49 18.81
C THR A 12 8.14 2.22 18.28
N ASP A 13 7.44 2.33 17.16
CA ASP A 13 7.30 1.19 16.26
C ASP A 13 7.01 1.70 14.84
N ARG A 14 8.06 1.71 14.02
CA ARG A 14 8.02 2.07 12.61
C ARG A 14 7.32 0.93 11.86
N ARG A 15 6.01 1.03 11.67
CA ARG A 15 5.23 0.00 10.99
C ARG A 15 5.02 0.38 9.53
N ALA A 16 5.74 -0.30 8.63
CA ALA A 16 5.39 -0.37 7.23
C ALA A 16 4.03 -1.07 7.10
N ALA A 17 3.04 -0.37 6.53
CA ALA A 17 1.74 -0.94 6.21
C ALA A 17 1.73 -1.35 4.74
N ALA A 18 1.63 -2.65 4.46
CA ALA A 18 1.15 -3.14 3.17
C ALA A 18 -0.37 -2.90 3.17
N LEU A 19 -0.80 -1.82 2.50
CA LEU A 19 -2.21 -1.47 2.38
C LEU A 19 -2.92 -2.50 1.47
N PRO A 20 -4.15 -2.95 1.78
CA PRO A 20 -5.05 -3.40 0.74
C PRO A 20 -5.32 -2.18 -0.14
N LEU A 21 -4.74 -2.17 -1.33
CA LEU A 21 -5.10 -1.18 -2.34
C LEU A 21 -6.53 -1.46 -2.79
N ASP A 22 -7.43 -0.65 -2.22
CA ASP A 22 -8.68 -0.16 -2.78
C ASP A 22 -9.35 -0.99 -3.89
N ALA A 23 -10.48 -1.60 -3.53
CA ALA A 23 -11.45 -2.19 -4.45
C ALA A 23 -12.19 -1.15 -5.34
N ARG A 24 -11.66 0.07 -5.51
CA ARG A 24 -12.26 1.12 -6.35
C ARG A 24 -11.71 1.05 -7.78
N CYS A 25 -12.32 0.19 -8.59
CA CYS A 25 -12.24 0.33 -10.04
C CYS A 25 -13.01 1.60 -10.48
N ALA A 26 -12.41 2.79 -10.42
CA ALA A 26 -13.01 4.00 -10.96
C ALA A 26 -13.19 3.89 -12.48
N ALA A 27 -14.27 4.45 -13.03
CA ALA A 27 -14.45 4.53 -14.48
C ALA A 27 -13.29 5.32 -15.11
N GLY A 28 -12.59 4.71 -16.07
CA GLY A 28 -11.36 5.26 -16.67
C GLY A 28 -10.04 4.84 -16.00
N SER A 29 -10.09 4.03 -14.93
CA SER A 29 -8.89 3.46 -14.31
C SER A 29 -8.22 2.42 -15.24
N PRO A 30 -6.88 2.34 -15.30
CA PRO A 30 -6.18 1.29 -16.06
C PRO A 30 -6.28 -0.10 -15.41
N VAL A 31 -6.89 -0.22 -14.22
CA VAL A 31 -7.09 -1.49 -13.49
C VAL A 31 -7.61 -2.63 -14.38
N PRO A 32 -8.67 -2.49 -15.21
CA PRO A 32 -9.14 -3.58 -16.05
C PRO A 32 -8.15 -4.05 -17.12
N SER A 33 -7.20 -3.19 -17.53
CA SER A 33 -6.15 -3.59 -18.48
C SER A 33 -5.03 -4.35 -17.78
N VAL A 34 -4.64 -3.93 -16.57
CA VAL A 34 -3.60 -4.61 -15.78
C VAL A 34 -4.12 -5.94 -15.22
N ALA A 35 -5.41 -6.03 -14.89
CA ALA A 35 -6.05 -7.29 -14.48
C ALA A 35 -5.95 -8.42 -15.52
N LYS A 36 -5.78 -8.10 -16.81
CA LYS A 36 -5.61 -9.10 -17.88
C LYS A 36 -4.20 -9.69 -17.94
N ILE A 37 -3.23 -9.02 -17.32
CA ILE A 37 -1.81 -9.40 -17.36
C ILE A 37 -1.30 -9.87 -16.01
N ASP A 38 -1.98 -9.52 -14.90
CA ASP A 38 -1.65 -10.03 -13.57
C ASP A 38 -1.99 -11.53 -13.48
N PRO A 39 -0.99 -12.41 -13.28
CA PRO A 39 -1.21 -13.85 -13.20
C PRO A 39 -1.53 -14.34 -11.78
N ILE A 40 -1.50 -13.45 -10.77
CA ILE A 40 -1.62 -13.79 -9.35
C ILE A 40 -2.98 -13.33 -8.80
N LEU A 41 -3.37 -12.08 -9.08
CA LEU A 41 -4.59 -11.49 -8.53
C LEU A 41 -5.71 -11.39 -9.56
N ASN A 42 -6.94 -11.62 -9.10
CA ASN A 42 -8.16 -11.51 -9.88
C ASN A 42 -9.10 -10.45 -9.28
N LEU A 43 -9.72 -9.63 -10.13
CA LEU A 43 -10.59 -8.54 -9.69
C LEU A 43 -11.82 -9.01 -8.91
N ASP A 44 -12.44 -10.10 -9.33
CA ASP A 44 -13.66 -10.58 -8.66
C ASP A 44 -13.35 -11.13 -7.27
N ASP A 45 -12.21 -11.82 -7.12
CA ASP A 45 -11.74 -12.30 -5.81
C ASP A 45 -11.33 -11.14 -4.89
N LEU A 46 -10.64 -10.13 -5.43
CA LEU A 46 -10.29 -8.91 -4.68
C LEU A 46 -11.53 -8.17 -4.19
N ARG A 47 -12.56 -8.03 -5.03
CA ARG A 47 -13.84 -7.42 -4.64
C ARG A 47 -14.53 -8.23 -3.56
N ALA A 48 -14.63 -9.55 -3.73
CA ALA A 48 -15.24 -10.42 -2.74
C ALA A 48 -14.48 -10.37 -1.39
N ALA A 49 -13.15 -10.36 -1.44
CA ALA A 49 -12.30 -10.21 -0.25
C ALA A 49 -12.51 -8.86 0.44
N GLY A 50 -12.57 -7.76 -0.32
CA GLY A 50 -12.84 -6.42 0.21
C GLY A 50 -14.21 -6.32 0.89
N ILE A 51 -15.27 -6.84 0.28
CA ILE A 51 -16.62 -6.88 0.86
C ILE A 51 -16.63 -7.69 2.17
N ARG A 52 -15.97 -8.85 2.16
CA ARG A 52 -15.89 -9.70 3.34
C ARG A 52 -15.11 -9.03 4.47
N TYR A 53 -14.00 -8.38 4.14
CA TYR A 53 -13.16 -7.66 5.11
C TYR A 53 -13.91 -6.49 5.75
N ALA A 54 -14.67 -5.74 4.95
CA ALA A 54 -15.42 -4.58 5.44
C ALA A 54 -16.52 -4.95 6.43
N GLY A 55 -17.04 -6.18 6.40
CA GLY A 55 -18.00 -6.65 7.41
C GLY A 55 -19.30 -5.83 7.50
N GLY A 56 -19.66 -5.10 6.43
CA GLY A 56 -20.80 -4.19 6.37
C GLY A 56 -20.43 -2.70 6.42
N ASP A 57 -19.18 -2.34 6.73
CA ASP A 57 -18.71 -0.96 6.67
C ASP A 57 -18.62 -0.46 5.21
N PRO A 58 -18.76 0.86 4.96
CA PRO A 58 -18.53 1.41 3.63
C PRO A 58 -17.08 1.16 3.16
N LEU A 59 -16.94 0.67 1.92
CA LEU A 59 -15.65 0.30 1.35
C LEU A 59 -14.68 1.47 1.19
N ASP A 60 -15.19 2.70 1.16
CA ASP A 60 -14.42 3.91 0.96
C ASP A 60 -14.05 4.65 2.25
N THR A 61 -14.32 4.04 3.40
CA THR A 61 -13.81 4.59 4.67
C THR A 61 -12.29 4.43 4.76
N PRO A 62 -11.56 5.37 5.40
CA PRO A 62 -10.12 5.25 5.63
C PRO A 62 -9.70 4.02 6.45
N LEU A 63 -10.61 3.41 7.20
CA LEU A 63 -10.32 2.19 7.96
C LEU A 63 -10.36 0.94 7.07
N VAL A 64 -11.17 0.95 6.00
CA VAL A 64 -11.25 -0.16 5.02
C VAL A 64 -10.30 0.07 3.84
N SER A 65 -10.23 1.30 3.35
CA SER A 65 -9.36 1.74 2.25
C SER A 65 -8.43 2.84 2.76
N PRO A 66 -7.30 2.51 3.43
CA PRO A 66 -6.42 3.51 4.02
C PRO A 66 -5.76 4.42 2.98
N SER A 67 -5.75 3.98 1.71
CA SER A 67 -5.29 4.80 0.60
C SER A 67 -6.11 6.07 0.44
N VAL A 68 -7.32 6.22 1.02
CA VAL A 68 -8.12 7.47 0.97
C VAL A 68 -8.06 8.31 2.25
N GLY A 69 -7.32 7.84 3.26
CA GLY A 69 -7.21 8.49 4.55
C GLY A 69 -6.29 9.72 4.58
N PRO A 70 -6.31 10.48 5.69
CA PRO A 70 -5.42 11.62 5.88
C PRO A 70 -3.96 11.20 5.98
N LEU A 71 -3.06 11.92 5.31
CA LEU A 71 -1.61 11.70 5.36
C LEU A 71 -0.91 12.47 6.49
N ALA A 72 -1.60 13.45 7.07
CA ALA A 72 -1.06 14.29 8.15
C ALA A 72 -0.68 13.45 9.36
N GLY A 73 0.54 13.63 9.86
CA GLY A 73 1.06 12.90 11.02
C GLY A 73 1.57 11.48 10.73
N LEU A 74 1.44 10.99 9.50
CA LEU A 74 2.10 9.74 9.11
C LEU A 74 3.62 9.95 8.99
N PRO A 75 4.44 8.93 9.34
CA PRO A 75 5.86 8.95 9.02
C PRO A 75 6.06 8.85 7.50
N ARG A 76 7.28 9.09 7.03
CA ARG A 76 7.68 8.83 5.64
C ARG A 76 7.17 7.45 5.19
N LEU A 77 6.49 7.42 4.05
CA LEU A 77 6.04 6.19 3.43
C LEU A 77 7.02 5.74 2.36
N THR A 78 7.05 4.46 2.05
CA THR A 78 7.80 3.94 0.89
C THR A 78 7.00 2.80 0.27
N VAL A 79 6.73 2.92 -1.03
CA VAL A 79 5.89 1.97 -1.78
C VAL A 79 6.76 1.20 -2.77
N PHE A 80 6.57 -0.11 -2.78
CA PHE A 80 7.12 -1.03 -3.77
C PHE A 80 5.97 -1.63 -4.57
N THR A 81 6.02 -1.52 -5.90
CA THR A 81 4.96 -2.02 -6.79
C THR A 81 5.55 -2.56 -8.09
N GLY A 82 4.80 -3.35 -8.85
CA GLY A 82 5.19 -3.80 -10.19
C GLY A 82 4.11 -3.49 -11.23
N THR A 83 4.48 -3.28 -12.49
CA THR A 83 3.52 -2.87 -13.54
C THR A 83 2.57 -3.99 -14.00
N HIS A 84 2.83 -5.25 -13.63
CA HIS A 84 1.95 -6.41 -13.86
C HIS A 84 1.24 -6.85 -12.57
N ASP A 85 0.96 -5.91 -11.67
CA ASP A 85 0.13 -6.08 -10.48
C ASP A 85 -1.14 -5.26 -10.66
N VAL A 86 -2.31 -5.89 -10.54
CA VAL A 86 -3.61 -5.22 -10.70
C VAL A 86 -3.82 -4.05 -9.74
N LEU A 87 -3.10 -4.03 -8.62
CA LEU A 87 -3.11 -2.94 -7.65
C LEU A 87 -2.20 -1.77 -8.04
N ASN A 88 -1.31 -1.92 -9.03
CA ASN A 88 -0.37 -0.87 -9.41
C ASN A 88 -1.01 0.48 -9.80
N PRO A 89 -2.12 0.52 -10.57
CA PRO A 89 -2.82 1.77 -10.85
C PRO A 89 -3.18 2.57 -9.61
N ASP A 90 -3.67 1.89 -8.57
CA ASP A 90 -4.09 2.57 -7.35
C ASP A 90 -2.88 2.98 -6.50
N ALA A 91 -1.78 2.21 -6.57
CA ALA A 91 -0.49 2.59 -5.98
C ALA A 91 0.02 3.91 -6.58
N ARG A 92 -0.08 4.03 -7.90
CA ARG A 92 0.27 5.26 -8.64
C ARG A 92 -0.65 6.40 -8.22
N ALA A 93 -1.96 6.18 -8.16
CA ALA A 93 -2.93 7.20 -7.74
C ALA A 93 -2.62 7.71 -6.31
N PHE A 94 -2.33 6.80 -5.38
CA PHE A 94 -1.90 7.14 -4.03
C PHE A 94 -0.59 7.94 -4.02
N HIS A 95 0.42 7.50 -4.79
CA HIS A 95 1.70 8.19 -4.89
C HIS A 95 1.55 9.62 -5.45
N HIS A 96 0.75 9.80 -6.49
CA HIS A 96 0.45 11.11 -7.05
C HIS A 96 -0.22 12.03 -6.02
N ARG A 97 -1.21 11.50 -5.29
CA ARG A 97 -1.89 12.28 -4.25
C ARG A 97 -0.93 12.65 -3.10
N ALA A 98 -0.18 11.68 -2.59
CA ALA A 98 0.77 11.91 -1.51
C ALA A 98 1.83 12.96 -1.88
N THR A 99 2.34 12.90 -3.11
CA THR A 99 3.27 13.91 -3.64
C THR A 99 2.61 15.29 -3.73
N ALA A 100 1.37 15.36 -4.22
CA ALA A 100 0.63 16.62 -4.33
C ALA A 100 0.30 17.26 -2.96
N GLU A 101 0.08 16.44 -1.94
CA GLU A 101 -0.09 16.87 -0.54
C GLU A 101 1.25 17.19 0.17
N GLY A 102 2.38 17.03 -0.52
CA GLY A 102 3.72 17.32 0.03
C GLY A 102 4.22 16.28 1.04
N HIS A 103 3.66 15.07 1.04
CA HIS A 103 4.10 13.99 1.92
C HIS A 103 5.40 13.34 1.42
N ASP A 104 6.34 13.02 2.32
CA ASP A 104 7.57 12.31 1.97
C ASP A 104 7.25 10.84 1.64
N ILE A 105 7.28 10.52 0.35
CA ILE A 105 6.99 9.18 -0.17
C ILE A 105 8.12 8.68 -1.06
N GLY A 106 8.72 7.56 -0.67
CA GLY A 106 9.63 6.78 -1.50
C GLY A 106 8.85 5.92 -2.50
N TRP A 107 9.34 5.81 -3.74
CA TRP A 107 8.68 5.07 -4.81
C TRP A 107 9.63 4.12 -5.52
N PHE A 108 9.27 2.85 -5.58
CA PHE A 108 10.02 1.79 -6.26
C PHE A 108 9.09 0.95 -7.11
N GLU A 109 9.03 1.24 -8.40
CA GLU A 109 8.22 0.52 -9.37
C GLU A 109 9.08 -0.33 -10.29
N LEU A 110 8.69 -1.60 -10.48
CA LEU A 110 9.36 -2.51 -11.39
C LEU A 110 8.55 -2.77 -12.65
N GLU A 111 9.14 -2.46 -13.80
CA GLU A 111 8.59 -2.84 -15.10
C GLU A 111 8.54 -4.38 -15.25
N GLY A 112 7.35 -4.87 -15.59
CA GLY A 112 7.00 -6.28 -15.64
C GLY A 112 6.92 -6.99 -14.28
N GLY A 113 7.02 -6.24 -13.18
CA GLY A 113 6.93 -6.80 -11.83
C GLY A 113 5.53 -7.33 -11.54
N LEU A 114 5.45 -8.60 -11.12
CA LEU A 114 4.21 -9.23 -10.68
C LEU A 114 3.80 -8.77 -9.28
N HIS A 115 2.60 -9.14 -8.85
CA HIS A 115 2.19 -9.00 -7.45
C HIS A 115 3.26 -9.56 -6.51
N VAL A 116 3.62 -8.78 -5.48
CA VAL A 116 4.65 -9.09 -4.48
C VAL A 116 6.01 -9.55 -5.05
N TRP A 117 6.43 -9.01 -6.21
CA TRP A 117 7.66 -9.45 -6.89
C TRP A 117 8.93 -9.43 -6.03
N MET A 118 8.98 -8.64 -4.96
CA MET A 118 10.14 -8.58 -4.05
C MET A 118 10.35 -9.86 -3.23
N PHE A 119 9.33 -10.74 -3.15
CA PHE A 119 9.41 -12.03 -2.49
C PHE A 119 9.74 -13.19 -3.43
N LEU A 120 9.75 -12.95 -4.75
CA LEU A 120 10.07 -13.96 -5.74
C LEU A 120 11.59 -14.15 -5.87
N PRO A 121 12.08 -15.33 -6.29
CA PRO A 121 13.51 -15.52 -6.56
C PRO A 121 14.01 -14.59 -7.67
N GLY A 122 15.20 -13.99 -7.49
CA GLY A 122 15.87 -13.26 -8.55
C GLY A 122 16.65 -12.04 -8.08
N ARG A 123 17.49 -11.50 -8.97
CA ARG A 123 18.35 -10.34 -8.66
C ARG A 123 17.55 -9.08 -8.35
N ARG A 124 16.43 -8.88 -9.04
CA ARG A 124 15.52 -7.74 -8.82
C ARG A 124 14.94 -7.78 -7.41
N ALA A 125 14.41 -8.93 -6.99
CA ALA A 125 13.89 -9.13 -5.64
C ALA A 125 14.96 -8.95 -4.55
N ALA A 126 16.16 -9.50 -4.76
CA ALA A 126 17.28 -9.29 -3.85
C ALA A 126 17.66 -7.80 -3.71
N ALA A 127 17.64 -7.05 -4.81
CA ALA A 127 17.86 -5.60 -4.79
C ALA A 127 16.75 -4.87 -4.02
N ALA A 128 15.49 -5.26 -4.19
CA ALA A 128 14.38 -4.68 -3.42
C ALA A 128 14.49 -4.96 -1.92
N LEU A 129 14.87 -6.18 -1.52
CA LEU A 129 15.11 -6.50 -0.11
C LEU A 129 16.26 -5.68 0.48
N ALA A 130 17.34 -5.44 -0.28
CA ALA A 130 18.41 -4.54 0.14
C ALA A 130 17.90 -3.10 0.32
N GLN A 131 17.07 -2.61 -0.60
CA GLN A 131 16.45 -1.29 -0.52
C GLN A 131 15.51 -1.18 0.69
N ILE A 132 14.68 -2.20 0.95
CA ILE A 132 13.81 -2.26 2.13
C ILE A 132 14.64 -2.15 3.40
N ARG A 133 15.76 -2.89 3.49
CA ARG A 133 16.67 -2.81 4.65
C ARG A 133 17.24 -1.41 4.84
N GLN A 134 17.62 -0.73 3.75
CA GLN A 134 18.13 0.63 3.82
C GLN A 134 17.06 1.62 4.32
N VAL A 135 15.84 1.51 3.81
CA VAL A 135 14.71 2.37 4.20
C VAL A 135 14.33 2.16 5.68
N LEU A 136 14.35 0.92 6.17
CA LEU A 136 14.03 0.63 7.56
C LEU A 136 15.15 1.02 8.54
N GLY A 137 16.40 1.01 8.05
CA GLY A 137 17.59 1.38 8.83
C GLY A 137 17.87 2.88 8.94
N SER A 138 17.22 3.71 8.11
CA SER A 138 17.36 5.19 8.15
C SER A 138 16.57 5.86 9.27
#